data_AF-A0A8H7ER53-F1
#
_entry.id   AF-A0A8H7ER53-F1
#
_cell.length_a   1.000
_cell.length_b   1.000
_cell.length_c   1.000
_cell.angle_alpha   90.00
_cell.angle_beta   90.00
_cell.angle_gamma   90.00
#
_symmetry.space_group_name_H-M   'P 1'
#
loop_
_entity.id
_entity.type
_entity.pdbx_description
1 polymer ?
#
loop_
_entity_poly.entity_id
_entity_poly.type
_entity_poly.pdbx_seq_one_letter_code
_entity_poly.pdbx_strand_id
1 'polypeptide(L)'
;MGAQTSKHAARQLPRKARPETLASVPRESPSQLRSQEPTAAETKTDFIIEDSRDPQLHKKLTELGPVKVEPTRTKMRPNDAMLRILHERQRIEDAESLDQTANLSIDELFSILEMRKRIESGKHNDTIQAIAKKHHVDTKDIDTLFKYYNTMAVMPAAAIENGERLDAVWVNDKQDWLRAVQDTEKRNERLRKQKEEAMKDHHQGEPAGGKRETLEERRQRQLQELFEE
;
A
#
# COMPACT_ATOMS: atom_id res chain seq x y z
N MET A 1 -27.10 -7.86 71.59
CA MET A 1 -27.54 -8.90 70.63
C MET A 1 -28.74 -8.37 69.88
N GLY A 2 -28.61 -8.11 68.57
CA GLY A 2 -29.71 -7.59 67.75
C GLY A 2 -29.24 -7.25 66.35
N ALA A 3 -29.21 -8.26 65.47
CA ALA A 3 -28.87 -8.13 64.07
C ALA A 3 -30.01 -7.43 63.30
N GLN A 4 -29.69 -6.42 62.50
CA GLN A 4 -30.56 -5.96 61.42
C GLN A 4 -29.79 -6.01 60.11
N THR A 5 -30.09 -7.01 59.30
CA THR A 5 -29.59 -7.20 57.95
C THR A 5 -30.46 -6.47 56.94
N SER A 6 -29.81 -6.04 55.88
CA SER A 6 -30.28 -5.29 54.72
C SER A 6 -31.48 -5.90 54.00
N LYS A 7 -32.54 -5.11 53.80
CA LYS A 7 -33.57 -5.41 52.77
C LYS A 7 -33.24 -4.63 51.48
N HIS A 8 -32.82 -5.40 50.49
CA HIS A 8 -32.59 -5.02 49.11
C HIS A 8 -33.79 -4.30 48.48
N ALA A 9 -33.61 -3.02 48.12
CA ALA A 9 -34.45 -2.34 47.14
C ALA A 9 -34.03 -2.82 45.74
N ALA A 10 -34.54 -3.99 45.31
CA ALA A 10 -34.34 -4.48 43.95
C ALA A 10 -35.14 -3.59 42.99
N ARG A 11 -34.43 -2.75 42.21
CA ARG A 11 -35.01 -1.95 41.13
C ARG A 11 -35.57 -2.89 40.07
N GLN A 12 -36.90 -2.97 39.95
CA GLN A 12 -37.53 -3.75 38.90
C GLN A 12 -37.54 -2.98 37.58
N LEU A 13 -36.93 -3.57 36.56
CA LEU A 13 -36.95 -3.06 35.19
C LEU A 13 -38.34 -3.30 34.57
N PRO A 14 -38.89 -2.34 33.79
CA PRO A 14 -40.18 -2.49 33.14
C PRO A 14 -40.14 -3.63 32.11
N ARG A 15 -41.01 -4.62 32.28
CA ARG A 15 -41.08 -5.85 31.47
C ARG A 15 -41.98 -5.74 30.23
N LYS A 16 -42.61 -4.58 29.98
CA LYS A 16 -43.47 -4.34 28.82
C LYS A 16 -42.90 -3.18 28.01
N ALA A 17 -42.61 -3.42 26.73
CA ALA A 17 -42.13 -2.40 25.81
C ALA A 17 -43.21 -1.34 25.62
N ARG A 18 -42.84 -0.05 25.70
CA ARG A 18 -43.75 1.05 25.40
C ARG A 18 -44.02 1.06 23.88
N PRO A 19 -45.28 1.26 23.45
CA PRO A 19 -45.63 1.24 22.02
C PRO A 19 -44.91 2.34 21.21
N GLU A 20 -44.55 3.46 21.84
CA GLU A 20 -43.83 4.56 21.18
C GLU A 20 -42.42 4.17 20.74
N THR A 21 -41.74 3.29 21.49
CA THR A 21 -40.41 2.75 21.11
C THR A 21 -40.46 1.66 20.04
N LEU A 22 -41.64 1.12 19.72
CA LEU A 22 -41.82 0.16 18.63
C LEU A 22 -42.06 0.85 17.27
N ALA A 23 -42.46 2.13 17.27
CA ALA A 23 -42.65 2.92 16.05
C ALA A 23 -41.30 3.38 15.45
N SER A 24 -40.25 3.47 16.26
CA SER A 24 -38.91 3.91 15.86
C SER A 24 -37.91 2.76 15.72
N VAL A 25 -38.37 1.55 15.37
CA VAL A 25 -37.43 0.48 15.00
C VAL A 25 -36.90 0.84 13.61
N PRO A 26 -35.59 1.08 13.42
CA PRO A 26 -35.03 1.30 12.10
C PRO A 26 -35.27 0.04 11.27
N ARG A 27 -36.17 0.13 10.30
CA ARG A 27 -36.50 -0.99 9.38
C ARG A 27 -35.51 -1.12 8.24
N GLU A 28 -34.61 -0.16 8.11
CA GLU A 28 -33.62 -0.12 7.04
C GLU A 28 -32.34 -0.80 7.53
N SER A 29 -31.97 -1.87 6.84
CA SER A 29 -30.64 -2.43 6.96
C SER A 29 -29.62 -1.40 6.44
N PRO A 30 -28.39 -1.35 6.98
CA PRO A 30 -27.36 -0.40 6.53
C PRO A 30 -27.03 -0.50 5.03
N SER A 31 -27.48 -1.56 4.35
CA SER A 31 -27.36 -1.76 2.90
C SER A 31 -28.48 -1.10 2.07
N GLN A 32 -29.57 -0.64 2.67
CA GLN A 32 -30.67 0.08 2.01
C GLN A 32 -30.59 1.60 2.15
N LEU A 33 -29.63 2.10 2.95
CA LEU A 33 -29.19 3.48 2.87
C LEU A 33 -28.57 3.66 1.48
N ARG A 34 -29.39 4.11 0.52
CA ARG A 34 -28.92 4.73 -0.71
C ARG A 34 -27.80 5.66 -0.32
N SER A 35 -26.60 5.42 -0.84
CA SER A 35 -25.39 6.25 -0.74
C SER A 35 -25.70 7.54 0.02
N GLN A 36 -25.64 7.48 1.36
CA GLN A 36 -25.59 8.71 2.11
C GLN A 36 -24.40 9.44 1.50
N GLU A 37 -24.67 10.63 0.96
CA GLU A 37 -23.65 11.54 0.52
C GLU A 37 -22.49 11.48 1.51
N PRO A 38 -21.23 11.57 1.03
CA PRO A 38 -20.08 11.51 1.91
C PRO A 38 -20.34 12.43 3.11
N THR A 39 -20.47 11.83 4.30
CA THR A 39 -20.65 12.59 5.55
C THR A 39 -19.42 13.44 5.88
N ALA A 40 -18.36 13.32 5.07
CA ALA A 40 -17.33 14.33 4.93
C ALA A 40 -17.80 15.38 3.91
N ALA A 41 -18.21 16.55 4.40
CA ALA A 41 -18.52 17.69 3.55
C ALA A 41 -17.27 18.05 2.71
N GLU A 42 -17.32 17.83 1.40
CA GLU A 42 -16.26 18.24 0.46
C GLU A 42 -16.06 19.76 0.44
N THR A 43 -17.09 20.52 0.84
CA THR A 43 -17.06 21.97 0.97
C THR A 43 -17.04 22.37 2.44
N LYS A 44 -16.06 23.22 2.79
CA LYS A 44 -15.95 23.81 4.13
C LYS A 44 -17.12 24.78 4.33
N THR A 45 -18.17 24.32 4.99
CA THR A 45 -19.25 25.19 5.47
C THR A 45 -18.73 26.16 6.54
N ASP A 46 -19.35 27.34 6.67
CA ASP A 46 -18.91 28.37 7.63
C ASP A 46 -18.77 27.85 9.06
N PHE A 47 -19.64 26.92 9.47
CA PHE A 47 -19.54 26.23 10.76
C PHE A 47 -18.23 25.46 10.94
N ILE A 48 -17.78 24.74 9.91
CA ILE A 48 -16.50 23.99 9.94
C ILE A 48 -15.32 24.97 9.99
N ILE A 49 -15.43 26.14 9.36
CA ILE A 49 -14.38 27.16 9.38
C ILE A 49 -14.26 27.77 10.78
N GLU A 50 -15.38 28.04 11.45
CA GLU A 50 -15.39 28.54 12.83
C GLU A 50 -14.89 27.50 13.84
N ASP A 51 -15.32 26.24 13.73
CA ASP A 51 -14.85 25.15 14.60
C ASP A 51 -13.35 24.87 14.39
N SER A 52 -12.85 24.96 13.16
CA SER A 52 -11.41 24.85 12.86
C SER A 52 -10.56 25.98 13.47
N ARG A 53 -11.19 27.06 13.93
CA ARG A 53 -10.52 28.18 14.60
C ARG A 53 -10.56 28.07 16.12
N ASP A 54 -11.13 27.02 16.72
CA ASP A 54 -11.14 26.86 18.17
C ASP A 54 -9.72 26.62 18.71
N PRO A 55 -9.10 27.60 19.39
CA PRO A 55 -7.75 27.46 19.94
C PRO A 55 -7.69 26.45 21.10
N GLN A 56 -8.83 26.01 21.63
CA GLN A 56 -8.93 25.01 22.69
C GLN A 56 -9.16 23.59 22.14
N LEU A 57 -9.51 23.42 20.87
CA LEU A 57 -9.76 22.10 20.27
C LEU A 57 -8.52 21.21 20.37
N HIS A 58 -7.35 21.74 20.00
CA HIS A 58 -6.09 21.00 20.11
C HIS A 58 -5.77 20.58 21.54
N LYS A 59 -6.03 21.46 22.53
CA LYS A 59 -5.81 21.15 23.95
C LYS A 59 -6.72 20.03 24.44
N LYS A 60 -8.00 20.07 24.07
CA LYS A 60 -8.98 19.02 24.41
C LYS A 60 -8.66 17.69 23.73
N LEU A 61 -8.22 17.70 22.47
CA LEU A 61 -7.81 16.49 21.76
C LEU A 61 -6.54 15.86 22.36
N THR A 62 -5.57 16.67 22.80
CA THR A 62 -4.39 16.16 23.53
C THR A 62 -4.75 15.61 24.90
N GLU A 63 -5.74 16.19 25.58
CA GLU A 63 -6.23 15.73 26.89
C GLU A 63 -7.00 14.41 26.79
N LEU A 64 -7.82 14.24 25.75
CA LEU A 64 -8.56 13.00 25.49
C LEU A 64 -7.65 11.84 25.09
N GLY A 65 -6.52 12.13 24.45
CA GLY A 65 -5.57 11.11 24.00
C GLY A 65 -6.14 10.18 22.92
N PRO A 66 -5.37 9.18 22.48
CA PRO A 66 -5.83 8.22 21.49
C PRO A 66 -6.96 7.35 22.07
N VAL A 67 -8.16 7.51 21.51
CA VAL A 67 -9.32 6.69 21.88
C VAL A 67 -9.10 5.27 21.39
N LYS A 68 -8.98 4.32 22.32
CA LYS A 68 -9.02 2.89 22.00
C LYS A 68 -10.43 2.50 21.63
N VAL A 69 -10.69 2.38 20.33
CA VAL A 69 -11.91 1.78 19.83
C VAL A 69 -11.74 0.27 19.92
N GLU A 70 -12.43 -0.35 20.87
CA GLU A 70 -12.47 -1.81 20.94
C GLU A 70 -13.07 -2.35 19.63
N PRO A 71 -12.41 -3.31 18.95
CA PRO A 71 -12.90 -3.84 17.70
C PRO A 71 -14.24 -4.54 17.97
N THR A 72 -15.32 -3.90 17.55
CA THR A 72 -16.66 -4.47 17.66
C THR A 72 -16.72 -5.65 16.73
N ARG A 73 -16.53 -6.87 17.28
CA ARG A 73 -16.73 -8.12 16.55
C ARG A 73 -18.23 -8.28 16.32
N THR A 74 -18.73 -7.64 15.26
CA THR A 74 -20.07 -7.92 14.75
C THR A 74 -20.11 -9.37 14.30
N LYS A 75 -20.83 -10.22 15.04
CA LYS A 75 -21.10 -11.60 14.64
C LYS A 75 -21.97 -11.55 13.39
N MET A 76 -21.34 -11.61 12.22
CA MET A 76 -22.01 -11.76 10.94
C MET A 76 -22.88 -13.01 10.99
N ARG A 77 -24.17 -12.88 10.66
CA ARG A 77 -25.04 -14.05 10.56
C ARG A 77 -24.63 -14.87 9.33
N PRO A 78 -24.74 -16.21 9.37
CA PRO A 78 -24.28 -17.07 8.28
C PRO A 78 -25.02 -16.87 6.94
N ASN A 79 -26.15 -16.15 6.94
CA ASN A 79 -26.95 -15.86 5.75
C ASN A 79 -26.84 -14.39 5.30
N ASP A 80 -25.76 -13.70 5.70
CA ASP A 80 -25.50 -12.31 5.33
C ASP A 80 -24.92 -12.23 3.92
N ALA A 81 -25.50 -11.37 3.07
CA ALA A 81 -25.01 -11.10 1.72
C ALA A 81 -23.55 -10.62 1.70
N MET A 82 -23.09 -9.98 2.79
CA MET A 82 -21.72 -9.53 2.93
C MET A 82 -20.71 -10.69 2.98
N LEU A 83 -21.07 -11.83 3.60
CA LEU A 83 -20.22 -13.02 3.61
C LEU A 83 -20.02 -13.56 2.19
N ARG A 84 -21.07 -13.52 1.35
CA ARG A 84 -20.97 -13.94 -0.05
C ARG A 84 -20.00 -13.05 -0.84
N ILE A 85 -20.04 -11.73 -0.60
CA ILE A 85 -19.12 -10.78 -1.23
C ILE A 85 -17.69 -11.02 -0.76
N LEU A 86 -17.48 -11.25 0.54
CA LEU A 86 -16.15 -11.55 1.08
C LEU A 86 -15.59 -12.85 0.53
N HIS A 87 -16.40 -13.91 0.43
CA HIS A 87 -15.99 -15.17 -0.18
C HIS A 87 -15.64 -15.02 -1.67
N GLU A 88 -16.40 -14.21 -2.43
CA GLU A 88 -16.07 -13.98 -3.84
C GLU A 88 -14.79 -13.14 -3.99
N ARG A 89 -14.58 -12.13 -3.14
CA ARG A 89 -13.32 -11.36 -3.12
C ARG A 89 -12.12 -12.25 -2.79
N GLN A 90 -12.26 -13.08 -1.76
CA GLN A 90 -11.22 -14.03 -1.38
C GLN A 90 -10.94 -15.02 -2.50
N ARG A 91 -11.97 -15.51 -3.21
CA ARG A 91 -11.80 -16.38 -4.37
C ARG A 91 -11.07 -15.68 -5.52
N ILE A 92 -11.31 -14.39 -5.75
CA ILE A 92 -10.60 -13.61 -6.77
C ILE A 92 -9.14 -13.42 -6.36
N GLU A 93 -8.86 -13.06 -5.11
CA GLU A 93 -7.49 -12.95 -4.58
C GLU A 93 -6.73 -14.30 -4.63
N ASP A 94 -7.41 -15.39 -4.30
CA ASP A 94 -6.86 -16.75 -4.37
C ASP A 94 -6.64 -17.18 -5.83
N ALA A 95 -7.52 -16.79 -6.76
CA ALA A 95 -7.35 -17.05 -8.19
C ALA A 95 -6.20 -16.22 -8.78
N GLU A 96 -6.07 -14.95 -8.42
CA GLU A 96 -4.97 -14.08 -8.83
C GLU A 96 -3.62 -14.52 -8.23
N SER A 97 -3.63 -15.13 -7.05
CA SER A 97 -2.42 -15.70 -6.44
C SER A 97 -2.04 -17.08 -7.00
N LEU A 98 -3.02 -17.86 -7.48
CA LEU A 98 -2.78 -19.13 -8.20
C LEU A 98 -2.36 -18.88 -9.66
N ASP A 99 -2.82 -17.81 -10.29
CA ASP A 99 -2.34 -17.29 -11.59
C ASP A 99 -1.06 -16.44 -11.44
N GLN A 100 -0.25 -16.69 -10.41
CA GLN A 100 1.18 -16.40 -10.44
C GLN A 100 1.87 -17.33 -11.46
N THR A 101 1.42 -17.29 -12.72
CA THR A 101 2.31 -17.56 -13.85
C THR A 101 3.55 -16.72 -13.61
N ALA A 102 4.71 -17.38 -13.50
CA ALA A 102 5.99 -16.76 -13.18
C ALA A 102 6.09 -15.35 -13.78
N ASN A 103 5.97 -14.33 -12.92
CA ASN A 103 6.01 -12.94 -13.34
C ASN A 103 7.41 -12.66 -13.87
N LEU A 104 7.62 -12.86 -15.17
CA LEU A 104 8.89 -12.61 -15.82
C LEU A 104 9.19 -11.13 -15.74
N SER A 105 10.36 -10.80 -15.19
CA SER A 105 10.87 -9.45 -15.26
C SER A 105 11.19 -9.07 -16.70
N ILE A 106 11.14 -7.77 -16.99
CA ILE A 106 11.44 -7.24 -18.32
C ILE A 106 12.89 -7.57 -18.71
N ASP A 107 13.80 -7.57 -17.73
CA ASP A 107 15.21 -7.92 -17.91
C ASP A 107 15.37 -9.40 -18.32
N GLU A 108 14.58 -10.30 -17.71
CA GLU A 108 14.55 -11.71 -18.08
C GLU A 108 13.97 -11.90 -19.48
N LEU A 109 12.86 -11.24 -19.81
CA LEU A 109 12.27 -11.30 -21.14
C LEU A 109 13.24 -10.79 -22.22
N PHE A 110 13.94 -9.69 -21.93
CA PHE A 110 14.98 -9.15 -22.80
C PHE A 110 16.13 -10.14 -22.96
N SER A 111 16.59 -10.75 -21.87
CA SER A 111 17.62 -11.79 -21.90
C SER A 111 17.21 -13.00 -22.74
N ILE A 112 15.96 -13.46 -22.61
CA ILE A 112 15.40 -14.58 -23.38
C ILE A 112 15.39 -14.26 -24.89
N LEU A 113 14.95 -13.07 -25.28
CA LEU A 113 14.92 -12.64 -26.69
C LEU A 113 16.33 -12.37 -27.25
N GLU A 114 17.26 -11.85 -26.46
CA GLU A 114 18.67 -11.70 -26.85
C GLU A 114 19.37 -13.06 -27.03
N MET A 115 19.09 -14.02 -26.14
CA MET A 115 19.59 -15.38 -26.29
C MET A 115 19.11 -16.01 -27.59
N ARG A 116 17.85 -15.77 -27.99
CA ARG A 116 17.31 -16.25 -29.27
C ARG A 116 18.13 -15.80 -30.47
N LYS A 117 18.57 -14.53 -30.52
CA LYS A 117 19.40 -14.01 -31.62
C LYS A 117 20.72 -14.78 -31.79
N ARG A 118 21.18 -15.45 -30.72
CA ARG A 118 22.43 -16.21 -30.69
C ARG A 118 22.22 -17.71 -30.94
N ILE A 119 20.98 -18.17 -31.10
CA ILE A 119 20.68 -19.58 -31.36
C ILE A 119 21.02 -19.91 -32.81
N GLU A 120 21.91 -20.87 -33.01
CA GLU A 120 22.16 -21.51 -34.30
C GLU A 120 20.96 -22.40 -34.68
N SER A 121 20.51 -22.37 -35.95
CA SER A 121 19.30 -23.05 -36.42
C SER A 121 19.22 -24.56 -36.13
N GLY A 122 20.32 -25.21 -35.76
CA GLY A 122 20.37 -26.63 -35.41
C GLY A 122 20.20 -26.97 -33.93
N LYS A 123 20.28 -26.01 -33.00
CA LYS A 123 20.27 -26.24 -31.53
C LYS A 123 19.06 -25.64 -30.81
N HIS A 124 17.99 -25.38 -31.56
CA HIS A 124 16.83 -24.64 -31.07
C HIS A 124 16.11 -25.32 -29.90
N ASN A 125 15.97 -26.65 -29.92
CA ASN A 125 15.21 -27.35 -28.88
C ASN A 125 15.98 -27.45 -27.55
N ASP A 126 17.29 -27.72 -27.62
CA ASP A 126 18.14 -27.81 -26.43
C ASP A 126 18.29 -26.46 -25.73
N THR A 127 18.36 -25.38 -26.53
CA THR A 127 18.45 -24.02 -26.02
C THR A 127 17.13 -23.55 -25.38
N ILE A 128 15.96 -23.87 -25.96
CA ILE A 128 14.67 -23.60 -25.29
C ILE A 128 14.61 -24.31 -23.94
N GLN A 129 14.99 -25.58 -23.86
CA GLN A 129 14.95 -26.32 -22.60
C GLN A 129 15.90 -25.72 -21.55
N ALA A 130 17.08 -25.25 -21.95
CA ALA A 130 18.00 -24.57 -21.06
C ALA A 130 17.43 -23.23 -20.54
N ILE A 131 16.77 -22.46 -21.41
CA ILE A 131 16.12 -21.20 -21.06
C ILE A 131 14.93 -21.44 -20.13
N ALA A 132 14.08 -22.42 -20.45
CA ALA A 132 12.94 -22.84 -19.62
C ALA A 132 13.38 -23.20 -18.20
N LYS A 133 14.47 -23.96 -18.06
CA LYS A 133 15.03 -24.31 -16.74
C LYS A 133 15.60 -23.11 -16.00
N LYS A 134 16.28 -22.20 -16.70
CA LYS A 134 16.91 -21.03 -16.08
C LYS A 134 15.87 -20.02 -15.56
N HIS A 135 14.80 -19.82 -16.31
CA HIS A 135 13.79 -18.80 -16.00
C HIS A 135 12.48 -19.37 -15.43
N HIS A 136 12.40 -20.69 -15.22
CA HIS A 136 11.21 -21.38 -14.71
C HIS A 136 9.94 -21.12 -15.55
N VAL A 137 10.10 -21.05 -16.88
CA VAL A 137 9.02 -20.79 -17.85
C VAL A 137 8.70 -22.05 -18.63
N ASP A 138 7.44 -22.27 -19.01
CA ASP A 138 7.10 -23.41 -19.88
C ASP A 138 7.75 -23.25 -21.26
N THR A 139 8.20 -24.39 -21.78
CA THR A 139 8.78 -24.51 -23.12
C THR A 139 7.82 -24.05 -24.22
N LYS A 140 6.51 -24.29 -24.04
CA LYS A 140 5.47 -23.87 -25.00
C LYS A 140 5.30 -22.36 -25.05
N ASP A 141 5.40 -21.69 -23.91
CA ASP A 141 5.27 -20.23 -23.83
C ASP A 141 6.47 -19.54 -24.47
N ILE A 142 7.68 -20.08 -24.27
CA ILE A 142 8.89 -19.59 -24.95
C ILE A 142 8.79 -19.77 -26.47
N ASP A 143 8.30 -20.92 -26.94
CA ASP A 143 8.14 -21.18 -28.37
C ASP A 143 7.09 -20.23 -29.00
N THR A 144 5.99 -20.01 -28.28
CA THR A 144 4.96 -19.04 -28.66
C THR A 144 5.53 -17.61 -28.70
N LEU A 145 6.34 -17.23 -27.71
CA LEU A 145 7.01 -15.94 -27.66
C LEU A 145 7.94 -15.75 -28.86
N PHE A 146 8.77 -16.75 -29.19
CA PHE A 146 9.69 -16.68 -30.32
C PHE A 146 8.97 -16.64 -31.68
N LYS A 147 7.79 -17.24 -31.78
CA LYS A 147 6.97 -17.18 -32.99
C LYS A 147 6.45 -15.78 -33.28
N TYR A 148 5.99 -15.06 -32.26
CA TYR A 148 5.33 -13.76 -32.44
C TYR A 148 6.25 -12.56 -32.26
N TYR A 149 7.30 -12.69 -31.45
CA TYR A 149 8.18 -11.57 -31.08
C TYR A 149 9.62 -11.85 -31.50
N ASN A 150 10.20 -10.93 -32.26
CA ASN A 150 11.58 -11.04 -32.74
C ASN A 150 12.55 -10.21 -31.89
N THR A 151 12.13 -9.00 -31.51
CA THR A 151 12.89 -8.05 -30.71
C THR A 151 11.95 -7.27 -29.82
N MET A 152 12.44 -6.86 -28.65
CA MET A 152 11.80 -5.82 -27.85
C MET A 152 12.69 -4.58 -27.82
N ALA A 153 12.09 -3.40 -27.91
CA ALA A 153 12.78 -2.15 -27.60
C ALA A 153 12.65 -1.92 -26.10
N VAL A 154 13.76 -1.65 -25.44
CA VAL A 154 13.80 -1.40 -24.00
C VAL A 154 13.95 0.10 -23.76
N MET A 155 13.23 0.59 -22.76
CA MET A 155 13.32 1.98 -22.30
C MET A 155 14.64 2.22 -21.57
N PRO A 156 15.13 3.47 -21.51
CA PRO A 156 16.22 3.81 -20.59
C PRO A 156 15.80 3.43 -19.16
N ALA A 157 16.74 2.91 -18.38
CA ALA A 157 16.46 2.45 -17.02
C ALA A 157 15.85 3.58 -16.20
N ALA A 158 14.67 3.34 -15.63
CA ALA A 158 14.04 4.28 -14.73
C ALA A 158 14.85 4.29 -13.43
N ALA A 159 15.30 5.47 -13.01
CA ALA A 159 15.92 5.64 -11.72
C ALA A 159 14.84 5.48 -10.65
N ILE A 160 14.82 4.36 -9.95
CA ILE A 160 13.98 4.14 -8.77
C ILE A 160 14.83 4.42 -7.53
N GLU A 161 14.18 4.76 -6.42
CA GLU A 161 14.83 5.07 -5.14
C GLU A 161 15.82 3.97 -4.70
N ASN A 162 15.53 2.71 -5.02
CA ASN A 162 16.27 1.52 -4.61
C ASN A 162 17.04 0.80 -5.75
N GLY A 163 17.18 1.41 -6.94
CA GLY A 163 17.93 0.80 -8.05
C GLY A 163 17.49 1.28 -9.43
N GLU A 164 18.14 0.75 -10.46
CA GLU A 164 17.75 0.94 -11.86
C GLU A 164 16.87 -0.23 -12.29
N ARG A 165 15.65 0.05 -12.78
CA ARG A 165 14.77 -0.97 -13.34
C ARG A 165 14.38 -0.59 -14.76
N LEU A 166 14.38 -1.56 -15.66
CA LEU A 166 13.86 -1.36 -17.01
C LEU A 166 12.34 -1.42 -16.97
N ASP A 167 11.70 -0.39 -17.50
CA ASP A 167 10.26 -0.35 -17.70
C ASP A 167 9.93 -0.74 -19.14
N ALA A 168 8.87 -1.53 -19.32
CA ALA A 168 8.37 -1.89 -20.63
C ALA A 168 7.09 -1.12 -20.88
N VAL A 169 7.07 -0.39 -21.99
CA VAL A 169 5.89 0.34 -22.45
C VAL A 169 5.38 -0.36 -23.70
N TRP A 170 4.11 -0.75 -23.71
CA TRP A 170 3.47 -1.20 -24.94
C TRP A 170 3.18 0.02 -25.81
N VAL A 171 3.70 0.02 -27.03
CA VAL A 171 3.60 1.15 -27.93
C VAL A 171 3.10 0.68 -29.28
N ASN A 172 2.09 1.37 -29.82
CA ASN A 172 1.55 1.09 -31.14
C ASN A 172 2.34 1.82 -32.24
N ASP A 173 2.84 3.02 -31.96
CA ASP A 173 3.53 3.90 -32.91
C ASP A 173 4.95 4.30 -32.48
N LYS A 174 5.87 4.45 -33.44
CA LYS A 174 7.25 4.90 -33.17
C LYS A 174 7.31 6.25 -32.44
N GLN A 175 6.38 7.15 -32.74
CA GLN A 175 6.35 8.47 -32.10
C GLN A 175 6.01 8.38 -30.61
N ASP A 176 5.13 7.46 -30.25
CA ASP A 176 4.75 7.25 -28.85
C ASP A 176 5.91 6.64 -28.05
N TRP A 177 6.73 5.78 -28.68
CA TRP A 177 7.93 5.26 -28.05
C TRP A 177 8.94 6.38 -27.79
N LEU A 178 9.18 7.26 -28.77
CA LEU A 178 10.07 8.40 -28.60
C LEU A 178 9.60 9.34 -27.49
N ARG A 179 8.29 9.60 -27.38
CA ARG A 179 7.71 10.40 -26.29
C ARG A 179 7.95 9.72 -24.94
N ALA A 180 7.68 8.43 -24.84
CA ALA A 180 7.89 7.68 -23.61
C ALA A 180 9.37 7.73 -23.18
N VAL A 181 10.31 7.54 -24.12
CA VAL A 181 11.75 7.63 -23.85
C VAL A 181 12.11 9.02 -23.29
N GLN A 182 11.67 10.09 -23.97
CA GLN A 182 11.94 11.46 -23.52
C GLN A 182 11.35 11.75 -22.13
N ASP A 183 10.16 11.26 -21.84
CA ASP A 183 9.52 11.47 -20.55
C ASP A 183 10.24 10.71 -19.41
N THR A 184 10.76 9.53 -19.72
CA THR A 184 11.57 8.73 -18.78
C THR A 184 12.90 9.41 -18.50
N GLU A 185 13.58 9.93 -19.52
CA GLU A 185 14.81 10.72 -19.36
C GLU A 185 14.57 11.98 -18.52
N LYS A 186 13.52 12.76 -18.83
CA LYS A 186 13.14 13.93 -18.03
C LYS A 186 12.86 13.57 -16.58
N ARG A 187 12.20 12.44 -16.33
CA ARG A 187 11.93 11.94 -14.98
C ARG A 187 13.24 11.59 -14.26
N ASN A 188 14.15 10.90 -14.93
CA ASN A 188 15.46 10.53 -14.39
C ASN A 188 16.31 11.78 -14.05
N GLU A 189 16.31 12.79 -14.92
CA GLU A 189 17.00 14.05 -14.66
C GLU A 189 16.45 14.78 -13.44
N ARG A 190 15.11 14.82 -13.28
CA ARG A 190 14.47 15.41 -12.10
C ARG A 190 14.88 14.70 -10.83
N LEU A 191 14.86 13.36 -10.84
CA LEU A 191 15.29 12.57 -9.68
C LEU A 191 16.77 12.77 -9.35
N ARG A 192 17.63 12.89 -10.37
CA ARG A 192 19.05 13.18 -10.15
C ARG A 192 19.25 14.57 -9.53
N LYS A 193 18.56 15.59 -10.03
CA LYS A 193 18.58 16.94 -9.45
C LYS A 193 18.09 16.95 -8.00
N GLN A 194 16.98 16.28 -7.71
CA GLN A 194 16.47 16.15 -6.33
C GLN A 194 17.47 15.44 -5.41
N LYS A 195 18.13 14.38 -5.88
CA LYS A 195 19.21 13.72 -5.12
C LYS A 195 20.40 14.66 -4.88
N GLU A 196 20.80 15.44 -5.89
CA GLU A 196 21.88 16.43 -5.75
C GLU A 196 21.51 17.57 -4.77
N GLU A 197 20.26 18.05 -4.81
CA GLU A 197 19.73 19.07 -3.89
C GLU A 197 19.66 18.55 -2.45
N ALA A 198 19.10 17.36 -2.24
CA ALA A 198 19.05 16.70 -0.92
C ALA A 198 20.46 16.48 -0.33
N MET A 199 21.44 16.14 -1.16
CA MET A 199 22.84 16.02 -0.73
C MET A 199 23.45 17.36 -0.34
N LYS A 200 23.13 18.46 -1.03
CA LYS A 200 23.61 19.80 -0.68
C LYS A 200 23.02 20.30 0.62
N ASP A 201 21.73 20.06 0.85
CA ASP A 201 21.05 20.43 2.09
C ASP A 201 21.63 19.67 3.30
N HIS A 202 21.97 18.39 3.10
CA HIS A 202 22.66 17.61 4.14
C HIS A 202 24.06 18.16 4.45
N HIS A 203 24.79 18.68 3.46
CA HIS A 203 26.12 19.27 3.67
C HIS A 203 26.07 20.70 4.24
N GLN A 204 25.00 21.45 4.03
CA GLN A 204 24.83 22.79 4.63
C GLN A 204 24.38 22.75 6.09
N GLY A 205 23.81 21.62 6.54
CA GLY A 205 23.45 21.39 7.95
C GLY A 205 24.60 20.88 8.83
N GLU A 206 25.74 20.46 8.25
CA GLU A 206 26.92 20.07 9.03
C GLU A 206 27.84 21.29 9.24
N PRO A 207 28.05 21.76 10.48
CA PRO A 207 29.00 22.84 10.72
C PRO A 207 30.40 22.38 10.33
N ALA A 208 31.00 23.11 9.38
CA ALA A 208 32.37 22.97 8.94
C ALA A 208 33.34 23.17 10.12
N GLY A 209 33.63 22.10 10.86
CA GLY A 209 34.52 22.14 12.02
C GLY A 209 34.36 21.00 13.03
N GLY A 210 33.30 20.19 12.96
CA GLY A 210 33.15 19.02 13.82
C GLY A 210 33.93 17.83 13.27
N LYS A 211 34.89 17.31 14.04
CA LYS A 211 35.41 15.94 13.81
C LYS A 211 34.21 15.01 13.68
N ARG A 212 34.19 14.15 12.65
CA ARG A 212 33.16 13.10 12.50
C ARG A 212 33.20 12.23 13.76
N GLU A 213 32.33 12.52 14.73
CA GLU A 213 32.12 11.66 15.89
C GLU A 213 31.61 10.33 15.34
N THR A 214 32.36 9.28 15.61
CA THR A 214 31.94 7.92 15.28
C THR A 214 30.69 7.58 16.07
N LEU A 215 29.84 6.69 15.53
CA LEU A 215 28.58 6.30 16.17
C LEU A 215 28.80 5.74 17.60
N GLU A 216 30.00 5.19 17.85
CA GLU A 216 30.45 4.70 19.15
C GLU A 216 30.77 5.85 20.13
N GLU A 217 31.43 6.92 19.69
CA GLU A 217 31.70 8.09 20.53
C GLU A 217 30.41 8.77 20.99
N ARG A 218 29.43 8.89 20.10
CA ARG A 218 28.08 9.40 20.45
C ARG A 218 27.41 8.55 21.52
N ARG A 219 27.51 7.22 21.40
CA ARG A 219 26.93 6.29 22.36
C ARG A 219 27.64 6.34 23.71
N GLN A 220 28.95 6.48 23.73
CA GLN A 220 29.74 6.61 24.96
C GLN A 220 29.41 7.91 25.70
N ARG A 221 29.22 9.00 24.97
CA ARG A 221 28.86 10.31 25.55
C ARG A 221 27.47 10.28 26.19
N GLN A 222 26.50 9.66 25.53
CA GLN A 222 25.16 9.45 26.10
C GLN A 222 25.18 8.55 27.34
N LEU A 223 26.07 7.55 27.37
CA LEU A 223 26.24 6.72 28.56
C LEU A 223 26.89 7.52 29.70
N GLN A 224 27.88 8.37 29.43
CA GLN A 224 28.49 9.22 30.46
C GLN A 224 27.48 10.20 31.06
N GLU A 225 26.65 10.86 30.25
CA GLU A 225 25.59 11.75 30.74
C GLU A 225 24.53 11.03 31.61
N LEU A 226 24.34 9.71 31.43
CA LEU A 226 23.40 8.92 32.23
C LEU A 226 23.96 8.46 33.58
N PHE A 227 25.29 8.55 33.79
CA PHE A 227 25.95 8.12 35.03
C PHE A 227 26.63 9.27 35.79
N GLU A 228 26.58 10.50 35.28
CA GLU A 228 26.91 11.73 36.00
C GLU A 228 25.66 12.34 36.66
N GLU A 229 25.12 11.64 37.67
CA GLU A 229 24.26 12.22 38.74
C GLU A 229 24.76 11.75 40.11
#